data_AF-A0A814PDX1-F1
#
_entry.id   AF-A0A814PDX1-F1
#
_cell.length_a   1.000
_cell.length_b   1.000
_cell.length_c   1.000
_cell.angle_alpha   90.00
_cell.angle_beta   90.00
_cell.angle_gamma   90.00
#
_symmetry.space_group_name_H-M   'P 1'
#
loop_
_entity.id
_entity.type
_entity.pdbx_description
1 polymer ?
#
loop_
_entity_poly.entity_id
_entity_poly.type
_entity_poly.pdbx_seq_one_letter_code
_entity_poly.pdbx_strand_id
1 'polypeptide(L)'
;MTNPDIFIKKEYIFPLIMRPFGELWLPAPRKPEKIFNFNPYDNCIGHFWNHRYEIGQKQISIKCYHLKHIYPFVERSYNQSDSIEILRTNHTIIHTIFYK
;
A
#
# COMPACT_ATOMS: atom_id res chain seq x y z
N MET A 1 3.39 24.61 17.84
CA MET A 1 3.79 23.22 17.54
C MET A 1 2.62 22.32 17.93
N THR A 2 1.69 22.08 17.01
CA THR A 2 0.54 21.21 17.26
C THR A 2 1.03 19.77 17.21
N ASN A 3 0.93 19.04 18.32
CA ASN A 3 1.13 17.60 18.34
C ASN A 3 0.11 16.98 17.37
N PRO A 4 0.53 16.42 16.21
CA PRO A 4 -0.42 15.81 15.30
C PRO A 4 -0.64 14.39 15.79
N ASP A 5 -1.37 14.25 16.91
CA ASP A 5 -2.04 12.99 17.19
C ASP A 5 -3.05 12.81 16.06
N ILE A 6 -2.63 12.13 15.00
CA ILE A 6 -3.47 11.82 13.86
C ILE A 6 -4.60 10.97 14.41
N PHE A 7 -5.80 11.56 14.51
CA PHE A 7 -6.98 10.87 14.99
C PHE A 7 -7.41 9.85 13.92
N ILE A 8 -6.84 8.65 14.00
CA ILE A 8 -7.21 7.53 13.14
C ILE A 8 -8.48 6.89 13.68
N LYS A 9 -9.53 6.84 12.85
CA LYS A 9 -10.76 6.15 13.22
C LYS A 9 -10.48 4.68 13.46
N LYS A 10 -10.98 4.13 14.56
CA LYS A 10 -10.82 2.71 14.91
C LYS A 10 -11.27 1.76 13.80
N GLU A 11 -12.30 2.14 13.04
CA GLU A 11 -12.83 1.40 11.88
C GLU A 11 -11.83 1.24 10.71
N TYR A 12 -10.76 2.05 10.67
CA TYR A 12 -9.69 1.92 9.69
C TYR A 12 -8.62 0.93 10.13
N ILE A 13 -8.53 0.66 11.44
CA ILE A 13 -7.58 -0.29 12.03
C ILE A 13 -8.23 -1.65 12.22
N PHE A 14 -9.38 -1.70 12.89
CA PHE A 14 -10.01 -2.94 13.36
C PHE A 14 -11.21 -3.38 12.49
N PRO A 15 -11.50 -4.71 12.42
CA PRO A 15 -10.64 -5.79 12.90
C PRO A 15 -9.34 -5.86 12.09
N LEU A 16 -8.27 -6.37 12.71
CA LEU A 16 -7.00 -6.58 12.00
C LEU A 16 -7.19 -7.68 10.95
N ILE A 17 -6.58 -7.48 9.79
CA ILE A 17 -6.61 -8.42 8.67
C ILE A 17 -5.20 -8.91 8.41
N MET A 18 -5.04 -10.22 8.22
CA MET A 18 -3.74 -10.80 7.89
C MET A 18 -3.33 -10.35 6.48
N ARG A 19 -2.14 -9.75 6.36
CA ARG A 19 -1.55 -9.31 5.09
C ARG A 19 -0.14 -9.90 4.92
N PRO A 20 0.28 -10.19 3.68
CA PRO A 20 1.64 -10.67 3.42
C PRO A 20 2.67 -9.55 3.62
N PHE A 21 3.78 -9.89 4.25
CA PHE A 21 4.98 -9.07 4.40
C PHE A 21 6.21 -9.92 4.12
N GLY A 22 6.62 -9.94 2.85
CA GLY A 22 7.59 -10.92 2.37
C GLY A 22 7.01 -12.34 2.48
N GLU A 23 7.70 -13.22 3.20
CA GLU A 23 7.27 -14.61 3.44
C GLU A 23 6.32 -14.76 4.64
N LEU A 24 6.12 -13.70 5.42
CA LEU A 24 5.32 -13.73 6.65
C LEU A 24 3.90 -13.23 6.39
N TRP A 25 2.95 -13.73 7.18
CA TRP A 25 1.60 -13.17 7.29
C TRP A 25 1.48 -12.47 8.63
N LEU A 26 1.17 -11.18 8.62
CA LEU A 26 1.10 -10.36 9.82
C LEU A 26 -0.25 -9.65 9.94
N PRO A 27 -0.77 -9.43 11.17
CA PRO A 27 -1.98 -8.66 11.36
C PRO A 27 -1.72 -7.19 11.02
N ALA A 28 -2.56 -6.63 10.15
CA ALA A 28 -2.44 -5.27 9.66
C ALA A 28 -3.78 -4.54 9.72
N PRO A 29 -3.79 -3.20 9.68
CA PRO A 29 -5.02 -2.41 9.62
C PRO A 29 -5.96 -2.86 8.50
N ARG A 30 -7.28 -2.83 8.76
CA ARG A 30 -8.30 -3.14 7.75
C ARG A 30 -8.17 -2.25 6.51
N LYS A 31 -8.00 -0.93 6.71
CA LYS A 31 -7.94 0.10 5.67
C LYS A 31 -6.66 0.96 5.80
N PRO A 32 -5.47 0.40 5.50
CA PRO A 32 -4.21 1.12 5.68
C PRO A 32 -4.12 2.38 4.82
N GLU A 33 -4.82 2.42 3.67
CA GLU A 33 -4.89 3.58 2.79
C GLU A 33 -5.51 4.80 3.46
N LYS A 34 -6.37 4.60 4.47
CA LYS A 34 -7.03 5.67 5.23
C LYS A 34 -6.16 6.23 6.35
N ILE A 35 -4.99 5.64 6.60
CA ILE A 35 -4.05 6.10 7.61
C ILE A 35 -3.17 7.25 7.07
N PHE A 36 -2.95 7.26 5.75
CA PHE A 36 -2.16 8.30 5.10
C PHE A 36 -3.01 9.56 4.83
N ASN A 37 -2.41 10.73 5.01
CA ASN A 37 -3.00 12.02 4.61
C ASN A 37 -2.85 12.32 3.10
N PHE A 38 -2.19 11.42 2.36
CA PHE A 38 -2.06 11.43 0.90
C PHE A 38 -2.49 10.07 0.34
N ASN A 39 -2.72 9.96 -0.97
CA ASN A 39 -2.95 8.67 -1.62
C ASN A 39 -1.59 8.01 -1.95
N PRO A 40 -1.15 6.97 -1.19
CA PRO A 40 0.16 6.36 -1.42
C PRO A 40 0.23 5.55 -2.73
N TYR A 41 -0.89 5.37 -3.43
CA TYR A 41 -0.99 4.60 -4.66
C TYR A 41 -1.07 5.47 -5.92
N ASP A 42 -1.09 6.80 -5.78
CA ASP A 42 -1.18 7.70 -6.93
C ASP A 42 0.20 7.99 -7.53
N ASN A 43 1.14 8.48 -6.71
CA ASN A 43 2.51 8.79 -7.13
C ASN A 43 3.50 7.87 -6.43
N CYS A 44 4.28 7.15 -7.23
CA CYS A 44 5.36 6.28 -6.77
C CYS A 44 6.65 7.09 -6.75
N ILE A 45 7.31 7.07 -5.60
CA ILE A 45 8.44 7.95 -5.30
C ILE A 45 9.67 7.08 -5.09
N GLY A 46 10.72 7.33 -5.88
CA GLY A 46 12.02 6.70 -5.69
C GLY A 46 12.75 7.30 -4.49
N HIS A 47 13.55 6.49 -3.80
CA HIS A 47 14.34 6.96 -2.66
C HIS A 47 15.43 7.96 -3.12
N PHE A 48 15.63 9.03 -2.34
CA PHE A 48 16.71 10.00 -2.59
C PHE A 48 18.10 9.46 -2.24
N TRP A 49 18.18 8.38 -1.45
CA TRP A 49 19.44 7.75 -1.07
C TRP A 49 19.62 6.43 -1.82
N ASN A 50 20.76 6.28 -2.48
CA ASN A 50 21.11 5.05 -3.15
C ASN A 50 21.97 4.18 -2.21
N HIS A 51 21.33 3.26 -1.48
CA HIS A 51 22.01 2.37 -0.54
C HIS A 51 23.08 1.47 -1.17
N ARG A 52 23.06 1.22 -2.48
CA ARG A 52 24.10 0.40 -3.13
C ARG A 52 25.44 1.14 -3.20
N TYR A 53 25.39 2.44 -3.44
CA TYR A 53 26.58 3.28 -3.64
C TYR A 53 26.83 4.25 -2.49
N GLU A 54 25.93 4.28 -1.50
CA GLU A 54 25.94 5.19 -0.35
C GLU A 54 26.08 6.67 -0.78
N ILE A 55 25.31 7.06 -1.80
CA ILE A 55 25.26 8.44 -2.31
C ILE A 55 23.82 8.96 -2.39
N GLY A 56 23.70 10.29 -2.31
CA GLY A 56 22.46 10.99 -2.67
C GLY A 56 22.20 10.93 -4.17
N GLN A 57 20.92 10.80 -4.54
CA GLN A 57 20.42 10.83 -5.91
C GLN A 57 19.16 11.70 -5.99
N LYS A 58 18.84 12.18 -7.20
CA LYS A 58 17.62 12.95 -7.41
C LYS A 58 16.40 12.07 -7.16
N GLN A 59 15.51 12.54 -6.29
CA GLN A 59 14.22 11.90 -6.07
C GLN A 59 13.37 11.99 -7.34
N ILE A 60 12.89 10.83 -7.80
CA ILE A 60 12.04 10.68 -8.98
C ILE A 60 10.61 10.38 -8.52
N SER A 61 9.64 10.97 -9.21
CA SER A 61 8.21 10.74 -8.97
C SER A 61 7.53 10.42 -10.29
N ILE A 62 6.77 9.32 -10.32
CA ILE A 62 6.01 8.87 -11.48
C ILE A 62 4.63 8.41 -11.02
N LYS A 63 3.63 8.49 -11.89
CA LYS A 63 2.33 7.86 -11.61
C LYS A 63 2.50 6.35 -11.45
N CYS A 64 2.03 5.81 -10.33
CA CYS A 64 2.16 4.39 -10.01
C CYS A 64 1.53 3.49 -11.08
N TYR A 65 0.47 3.94 -11.76
CA TYR A 65 -0.17 3.13 -12.81
C TYR A 65 0.80 2.78 -13.95
N HIS A 66 1.77 3.64 -14.26
CA HIS A 66 2.78 3.34 -15.28
C HIS A 66 3.71 2.21 -14.86
N LEU A 67 3.82 1.91 -13.57
CA LEU A 67 4.70 0.86 -13.05
C LEU A 67 4.01 -0.50 -12.88
N LYS A 68 2.68 -0.57 -13.06
CA LYS A 68 1.89 -1.80 -12.87
C LYS A 68 2.30 -2.98 -13.77
N HIS A 69 2.95 -2.68 -14.91
CA HIS A 69 3.45 -3.70 -15.82
C HIS A 69 4.79 -4.32 -15.37
N ILE A 70 5.51 -3.65 -14.46
CA ILE A 70 6.83 -4.07 -13.97
C ILE A 70 6.73 -4.61 -12.54
N TYR A 71 6.02 -3.89 -11.67
CA TYR A 71 5.95 -4.20 -10.25
C TYR A 71 4.54 -4.68 -9.84
N PRO A 72 4.44 -5.54 -8.81
CA PRO A 72 3.16 -5.89 -8.22
C PRO A 72 2.46 -4.68 -7.61
N PHE A 73 1.16 -4.52 -7.87
CA PHE A 73 0.32 -3.52 -7.22
C PHE A 73 -0.91 -4.17 -6.59
N VAL A 74 -1.33 -3.59 -5.46
CA VAL A 74 -2.60 -3.93 -4.83
C VAL A 74 -3.72 -3.21 -5.56
N GLU A 75 -4.66 -3.98 -6.10
CA GLU A 75 -5.91 -3.49 -6.64
C GLU A 75 -7.04 -3.77 -5.66
N ARG A 76 -7.88 -2.76 -5.43
CA ARG A 76 -9.00 -2.85 -4.49
C ARG A 76 -10.31 -2.74 -5.25
N SER A 77 -11.18 -3.71 -5.05
CA SER A 77 -12.57 -3.65 -5.48
C SER A 77 -13.46 -3.63 -4.25
N TYR A 78 -14.40 -2.69 -4.19
CA TYR A 78 -15.36 -2.58 -3.10
C TYR A 78 -16.75 -2.82 -3.68
N ASN A 79 -17.34 -3.99 -3.42
CA ASN A 79 -18.76 -4.25 -3.68
C ASN A 79 -19.52 -4.07 -2.36
N GLN A 80 -20.84 -3.85 -2.44
CA GLN A 80 -21.70 -3.46 -1.31
C GLN A 80 -21.62 -4.41 -0.09
N SER A 81 -21.25 -5.68 -0.29
CA SER A 81 -21.05 -6.70 0.75
C SER A 81 -19.60 -7.13 0.95
N ASP A 82 -18.77 -7.10 -0.10
CA ASP A 82 -17.44 -7.71 -0.10
C ASP A 82 -16.42 -6.73 -0.67
N SER A 83 -15.35 -6.48 0.08
CA SER A 83 -14.16 -5.90 -0.52
C SER A 83 -13.15 -7.00 -0.85
N ILE A 84 -12.42 -6.82 -1.94
CA ILE A 84 -11.37 -7.73 -2.38
C ILE A 84 -10.13 -6.89 -2.64
N GLU A 85 -9.01 -7.31 -2.08
CA GLU A 85 -7.68 -6.80 -2.42
C GLU A 85 -6.91 -7.87 -3.18
N ILE A 86 -6.40 -7.52 -4.37
CA ILE A 86 -5.62 -8.41 -5.22
C ILE A 86 -4.23 -7.79 -5.41
N LEU A 87 -3.20 -8.47 -4.93
CA LEU A 87 -1.82 -8.16 -5.31
C LEU A 87 -1.53 -8.87 -6.61
N ARG A 88 -1.32 -8.12 -7.69
CA ARG A 88 -0.98 -8.69 -8.99
C ARG A 88 0.08 -7.89 -9.73
N THR A 89 0.83 -8.58 -10.58
CA THR A 89 1.50 -7.99 -11.74
C THR A 89 0.62 -8.19 -12.96
N ASN A 90 0.81 -7.39 -14.01
CA ASN A 90 0.04 -7.38 -15.28
C ASN A 90 -0.89 -8.59 -15.55
N HIS A 91 -0.34 -9.81 -15.59
CA HIS A 91 -1.07 -11.05 -15.87
C HIS A 91 -1.08 -12.09 -14.73
N THR A 92 -0.44 -11.81 -13.58
CA THR A 92 -0.25 -12.81 -12.52
C THR A 92 -0.77 -12.30 -11.19
N ILE A 93 -1.76 -13.01 -10.64
CA ILE A 93 -2.21 -12.80 -9.26
C ILE A 93 -1.20 -13.46 -8.32
N ILE A 94 -0.67 -12.68 -7.38
CA ILE A 94 0.30 -13.14 -6.38
C ILE A 94 -0.45 -13.48 -5.08
N HIS A 95 -1.30 -12.56 -4.60
CA HIS A 95 -2.11 -12.76 -3.40
C HIS A 95 -3.52 -12.18 -3.57
N THR A 96 -4.50 -12.78 -2.90
CA THR A 96 -5.88 -12.26 -2.82
C THR A 96 -6.33 -12.26 -1.37
N ILE A 97 -6.96 -11.17 -0.94
CA ILE A 97 -7.50 -10.97 0.40
C ILE A 97 -8.97 -10.63 0.27
N PHE A 98 -9.82 -11.38 0.98
CA PHE A 98 -11.26 -11.15 1.04
C PHE A 98 -11.63 -10.48 2.36
N TYR A 99 -12.45 -9.43 2.28
CA TYR A 99 -13.03 -8.77 3.43
C TYR A 99 -14.49 -9.17 3.51
N LYS A 100 -14.88 -9.73 4.65
CA LYS A 100 -16.27 -9.90 5.04
C LYS A 100 -16.70 -8.81 6.02
#